data_AF-A0A2D8BYM0-F1
#
_entry.id   AF-A0A2D8BYM0-F1
#
_cell.length_a   1.000
_cell.length_b   1.000
_cell.length_c   1.000
_cell.angle_alpha   90.00
_cell.angle_beta   90.00
_cell.angle_gamma   90.00
#
_symmetry.space_group_name_H-M   'P 1'
#
loop_
_entity.id
_entity.type
_entity.pdbx_description
1 polymer ?
#
loop_
_entity_poly.entity_id
_entity_poly.type
_entity_poly.pdbx_seq_one_letter_code
_entity_poly.pdbx_strand_id
1 'polypeptide(L)'
;MKCDYFLEKKFLTPKEVKQILNKFNKCALPNFFDNPDPNATKTAKVRISRYLHLKKLLKNVIELTHDVNNKYFGFNIPEKNGYSVVHLNEYKSNNYVGYDWHMDMSSDLAQDFKLTVLINLSKQYKGGDFRLFKCPDINFFDTGDVLIFKSFIPHKVDKIISGERKTLTFWMEGPLFK
;
A
#
# COMPACT_ATOMS: atom_id res chain seq x y z
N MET A 1 9.82 -2.41 -22.38
CA MET A 1 9.98 -1.77 -21.05
C MET A 1 9.42 -2.74 -20.02
N LYS A 2 10.23 -3.22 -19.08
CA LYS A 2 9.77 -4.12 -18.02
C LYS A 2 9.06 -3.26 -16.98
N CYS A 3 7.81 -3.56 -16.66
CA CYS A 3 7.06 -2.83 -15.65
C CYS A 3 7.72 -3.06 -14.27
N ASP A 4 8.00 -1.98 -13.53
CA ASP A 4 8.73 -2.02 -12.26
C ASP A 4 7.80 -2.31 -11.06
N TYR A 5 7.05 -3.42 -11.17
CA TYR A 5 6.21 -3.94 -10.10
C TYR A 5 6.28 -5.47 -10.03
N PHE A 6 5.82 -5.99 -8.90
CA PHE A 6 5.57 -7.40 -8.67
C PHE A 6 4.17 -7.55 -8.08
N LEU A 7 3.34 -8.42 -8.67
CA LEU A 7 1.99 -8.70 -8.20
C LEU A 7 1.88 -10.18 -7.87
N GLU A 8 1.65 -10.49 -6.60
CA GLU A 8 1.32 -11.83 -6.15
C GLU A 8 -0.19 -11.95 -5.96
N LYS A 9 -0.80 -12.87 -6.70
CA LYS A 9 -2.26 -13.04 -6.71
C LYS A 9 -2.69 -14.00 -5.62
N LYS A 10 -3.75 -13.65 -4.89
CA LYS A 10 -4.35 -14.46 -3.83
C LYS A 10 -3.33 -14.94 -2.79
N PHE A 11 -2.32 -14.11 -2.52
CA PHE A 11 -1.26 -14.42 -1.55
C PHE A 11 -1.83 -14.62 -0.15
N LEU A 12 -2.82 -13.79 0.21
CA LEU A 12 -3.53 -13.90 1.48
C LEU A 12 -4.87 -14.60 1.27
N THR A 13 -5.18 -15.53 2.16
CA THR A 13 -6.49 -16.16 2.23
C THR A 13 -7.55 -15.16 2.72
N PRO A 14 -8.85 -15.40 2.43
CA PRO A 14 -9.93 -14.60 2.98
C PRO A 14 -9.94 -14.54 4.52
N LYS A 15 -9.46 -15.61 5.18
CA LYS A 15 -9.32 -15.66 6.64
C LYS A 15 -8.26 -14.68 7.13
N GLU A 16 -7.08 -14.65 6.50
CA GLU A 16 -5.99 -13.73 6.85
C GLU A 16 -6.39 -12.27 6.59
N VAL A 17 -7.03 -11.98 5.46
CA VAL A 17 -7.58 -10.65 5.15
C VAL A 17 -8.50 -10.18 6.28
N LYS A 18 -9.43 -11.04 6.74
CA LYS A 18 -10.34 -10.73 7.85
C LYS A 18 -9.59 -10.53 9.17
N GLN A 19 -8.57 -11.35 9.45
CA GLN A 19 -7.75 -11.21 10.66
C GLN A 19 -6.97 -9.89 10.68
N ILE A 20 -6.38 -9.50 9.55
CA ILE A 20 -5.67 -8.23 9.39
C ILE A 20 -6.61 -7.05 9.63
N LEU A 21 -7.77 -7.01 8.95
CA LEU A 21 -8.76 -5.94 9.17
C LEU A 21 -9.23 -5.86 10.61
N ASN A 22 -9.57 -7.00 11.22
CA ASN A 22 -10.02 -7.05 12.60
C ASN A 22 -8.95 -6.57 13.58
N LYS A 23 -7.69 -6.97 13.37
CA LYS A 23 -6.58 -6.53 14.21
C LYS A 23 -6.32 -5.04 14.02
N PHE A 24 -6.23 -4.58 12.78
CA PHE A 24 -6.04 -3.17 12.42
C PHE A 24 -7.10 -2.29 13.09
N ASN A 25 -8.38 -2.66 12.99
CA ASN A 25 -9.46 -1.87 13.57
C ASN A 25 -9.35 -1.68 15.08
N LYS A 26 -8.74 -2.63 15.81
CA LYS A 26 -8.52 -2.56 17.26
C LYS A 26 -7.28 -1.76 17.65
N CYS A 27 -6.29 -1.63 16.76
CA CYS A 27 -5.02 -0.96 17.04
C CYS A 27 -4.78 0.29 16.20
N ALA A 28 -5.79 0.74 15.45
CA ALA A 28 -5.74 2.01 14.75
C ALA A 28 -5.58 3.15 15.76
N LEU A 29 -4.65 4.05 15.48
CA LEU A 29 -4.39 5.20 16.33
C LEU A 29 -5.59 6.15 16.27
N PRO A 30 -6.13 6.58 17.43
CA PRO A 30 -7.17 7.61 17.46
C PRO A 30 -6.56 8.93 16.97
N ASN A 31 -7.24 9.60 16.04
CA ASN A 31 -6.98 10.99 15.60
C ASN A 31 -5.71 11.24 14.75
N PHE A 32 -4.97 10.21 14.33
CA PHE A 32 -4.00 10.37 13.24
C PHE A 32 -4.70 10.23 11.89
N PHE A 33 -5.22 11.35 11.41
CA PHE A 33 -5.54 11.51 10.00
C PHE A 33 -4.26 11.90 9.26
N ASP A 34 -4.03 11.27 8.11
CA ASP A 34 -2.95 11.62 7.19
C ASP A 34 -3.07 13.13 6.89
N ASN A 35 -1.99 13.90 7.01
CA ASN A 35 -1.98 15.28 6.51
C ASN A 35 -1.96 15.15 4.97
N PRO A 36 -3.06 15.46 4.27
CA PRO A 36 -3.05 15.37 2.82
C PRO A 36 -1.97 16.30 2.28
N ASP A 37 -1.23 15.85 1.27
CA ASP A 37 -0.43 16.76 0.45
C ASP A 37 -1.38 17.86 -0.04
N PRO A 38 -1.07 19.16 0.21
CA PRO A 38 -1.95 20.26 -0.17
C PRO A 38 -2.23 20.31 -1.69
N ASN A 39 -1.40 19.66 -2.51
CA ASN A 39 -1.60 19.54 -3.96
C ASN A 39 -2.34 18.25 -4.35
N ALA A 40 -2.49 17.28 -3.45
CA ALA A 40 -3.17 16.03 -3.73
C ALA A 40 -4.68 16.15 -3.51
N THR A 41 -5.47 15.84 -4.53
CA THR A 41 -6.93 15.69 -4.42
C THR A 41 -7.30 14.35 -3.77
N LYS A 42 -6.73 14.02 -2.60
CA LYS A 42 -6.92 12.74 -1.92
C LYS A 42 -8.18 12.79 -1.06
N THR A 43 -9.25 12.16 -1.53
CA THR A 43 -10.54 12.04 -0.79
C THR A 43 -10.67 10.71 -0.01
N ALA A 44 -9.57 9.96 0.12
CA ALA A 44 -9.55 8.70 0.84
C ALA A 44 -9.59 8.92 2.35
N LYS A 45 -10.36 8.11 3.07
CA LYS A 45 -10.22 8.03 4.53
C LYS A 45 -9.01 7.16 4.84
N VAL A 46 -7.96 7.77 5.35
CA VAL A 46 -6.75 7.05 5.79
C VAL A 46 -6.80 6.88 7.30
N ARG A 47 -6.62 5.65 7.75
CA ARG A 47 -6.39 5.33 9.17
C ARG A 47 -5.01 4.74 9.32
N ILE A 48 -4.36 5.02 10.44
CA ILE A 48 -2.98 4.64 10.67
C ILE A 48 -2.90 3.68 11.87
N SER A 49 -2.02 2.69 11.79
CA SER A 49 -1.59 1.89 12.94
C SER A 49 -0.07 1.70 12.90
N ARG A 50 0.51 1.24 14.02
CA ARG A 50 1.93 0.84 14.07
C ARG A 50 2.08 -0.58 13.53
N TYR A 51 3.11 -0.80 12.72
CA TYR A 51 3.43 -2.11 12.13
C TYR A 51 3.57 -3.20 13.20
N LEU A 52 4.14 -2.90 14.37
CA LEU A 52 4.34 -3.86 15.46
C LEU A 52 3.07 -4.63 15.85
N HIS A 53 1.89 -4.00 15.73
CA HIS A 53 0.61 -4.64 16.08
C HIS A 53 0.18 -5.68 15.04
N LEU A 54 0.67 -5.56 13.80
CA LEU A 54 0.39 -6.44 12.67
C LEU A 54 1.59 -7.31 12.27
N LYS A 55 2.78 -7.13 12.88
CA LYS A 55 4.03 -7.83 12.53
C LYS A 55 3.86 -9.33 12.32
N LYS A 56 3.13 -10.01 13.23
CA LYS A 56 2.87 -11.46 13.10
C LYS A 56 1.98 -11.81 11.90
N LEU A 57 0.97 -11.00 11.61
CA LEU A 57 0.02 -11.24 10.50
C LEU A 57 0.61 -10.88 9.13
N LEU A 58 1.60 -9.98 9.10
CA LEU A 58 2.24 -9.51 7.87
C LEU A 58 3.60 -10.15 7.62
N LYS A 59 4.04 -11.10 8.47
CA LYS A 59 5.37 -11.73 8.38
C LYS A 59 5.67 -12.24 6.97
N ASN A 60 4.78 -13.05 6.41
CA ASN A 60 4.97 -13.64 5.09
C ASN A 60 4.97 -12.58 3.97
N VAL A 61 4.23 -11.47 4.13
CA VAL A 61 4.23 -10.37 3.16
C VAL A 61 5.57 -9.62 3.20
N ILE A 62 6.15 -9.45 4.39
CA ILE A 62 7.47 -8.83 4.55
C ILE A 62 8.57 -9.73 3.97
N GLU A 63 8.51 -11.04 4.23
CA GLU A 63 9.45 -12.01 3.63
C GLU A 63 9.35 -12.00 2.10
N LEU A 64 8.13 -12.06 1.54
CA LEU A 64 7.88 -11.89 0.11
C LEU A 64 8.48 -10.57 -0.42
N THR A 65 8.33 -9.48 0.31
CA THR A 65 8.84 -8.17 -0.10
C THR A 65 10.36 -8.14 -0.17
N HIS A 66 11.05 -8.75 0.79
CA HIS A 66 12.51 -8.86 0.76
C HIS A 66 12.99 -9.78 -0.38
N ASP A 67 12.31 -10.91 -0.62
CA ASP A 67 12.64 -11.82 -1.72
C ASP A 67 12.47 -11.13 -3.09
N VAL A 68 11.36 -10.42 -3.27
CA VAL A 68 11.08 -9.62 -4.48
C VAL A 68 12.13 -8.53 -4.64
N ASN A 69 12.46 -7.80 -3.57
CA ASN A 69 13.50 -6.79 -3.60
C ASN A 69 14.84 -7.39 -4.07
N ASN A 70 15.30 -8.45 -3.43
CA ASN A 70 16.58 -9.07 -3.73
C ASN A 70 16.66 -9.62 -5.16
N LYS A 71 15.55 -10.15 -5.68
CA LYS A 71 15.51 -10.77 -7.01
C LYS A 71 15.30 -9.77 -8.15
N TYR A 72 14.58 -8.67 -7.91
CA TYR A 72 14.10 -7.80 -8.98
C TYR A 72 14.45 -6.31 -8.86
N PHE A 73 14.64 -5.78 -7.64
CA PHE A 73 14.79 -4.33 -7.43
C PHE A 73 16.16 -3.90 -6.90
N GLY A 74 16.78 -4.71 -6.04
CA GLY A 74 18.16 -4.53 -5.59
C GLY A 74 18.38 -3.38 -4.59
N PHE A 75 17.36 -2.91 -3.88
CA PHE A 75 17.54 -1.83 -2.90
C PHE A 75 18.17 -2.34 -1.60
N ASN A 76 18.96 -1.49 -0.94
CA ASN A 76 19.40 -1.73 0.43
C ASN A 76 18.26 -1.39 1.42
N ILE A 77 17.51 -2.42 1.81
CA ILE A 77 16.35 -2.31 2.71
C ILE A 77 16.67 -3.05 4.02
N PRO A 78 16.80 -2.35 5.17
CA PRO A 78 16.95 -2.98 6.48
C PRO A 78 15.66 -3.69 6.94
N GLU A 79 15.73 -4.41 8.07
CA GLU A 79 14.51 -4.98 8.68
C GLU A 79 13.49 -3.87 8.98
N LYS A 80 12.22 -4.12 8.65
CA LYS A 80 11.14 -3.17 8.91
C LYS A 80 11.00 -2.89 10.42
N ASN A 81 11.19 -1.63 10.79
CA ASN A 81 11.02 -1.15 12.16
C ASN A 81 9.56 -1.34 12.63
N GLY A 82 9.37 -1.95 13.80
CA GLY A 82 8.06 -2.13 14.43
C GLY A 82 7.27 -0.83 14.66
N TYR A 83 7.96 0.29 14.86
CA TYR A 83 7.35 1.61 15.03
C TYR A 83 7.00 2.29 13.70
N SER A 84 7.40 1.75 12.55
CA SER A 84 6.92 2.24 11.25
C SER A 84 5.39 2.10 11.17
N VAL A 85 4.79 2.91 10.31
CA VAL A 85 3.33 2.98 10.17
C VAL A 85 2.83 2.06 9.06
N VAL A 86 1.57 1.68 9.18
CA VAL A 86 0.77 0.98 8.19
C VAL A 86 -0.51 1.79 7.98
N HIS A 87 -0.88 2.03 6.73
CA HIS A 87 -2.01 2.86 6.35
C HIS A 87 -3.14 1.97 5.83
N LEU A 88 -4.32 2.05 6.44
CA LEU A 88 -5.54 1.52 5.85
C LEU A 88 -6.21 2.64 5.06
N ASN A 89 -6.16 2.55 3.74
CA ASN A 89 -6.81 3.46 2.83
C ASN A 89 -8.22 2.94 2.51
N GLU A 90 -9.24 3.70 2.90
CA GLU A 90 -10.65 3.37 2.69
C GLU A 90 -11.29 4.36 1.71
N TYR A 91 -11.86 3.82 0.64
CA TYR A 91 -12.45 4.57 -0.45
C TYR A 91 -13.91 4.15 -0.64
N LYS A 92 -14.84 5.11 -0.64
CA LYS A 92 -16.28 4.88 -0.80
C LYS A 92 -16.83 5.66 -2.00
N SER A 93 -17.75 5.04 -2.75
CA SER A 93 -18.34 5.58 -3.99
C SER A 93 -18.93 7.00 -3.87
N ASN A 94 -19.42 7.38 -2.69
CA ASN A 94 -20.29 8.54 -2.53
C ASN A 94 -19.50 9.84 -2.28
N ASN A 95 -18.22 9.73 -1.89
CA ASN A 95 -17.41 10.85 -1.40
C ASN A 95 -16.03 10.97 -2.08
N TYR A 96 -15.80 10.24 -3.17
CA TYR A 96 -14.45 10.06 -3.73
C TYR A 96 -14.35 10.53 -5.19
N VAL A 97 -13.33 11.36 -5.46
CA VAL A 97 -12.98 11.82 -6.81
C VAL A 97 -11.84 11.01 -7.46
N GLY A 98 -11.07 10.25 -6.68
CA GLY A 98 -9.81 9.67 -7.15
C GLY A 98 -8.67 10.00 -6.19
N TYR A 99 -7.52 9.40 -6.46
CA TYR A 99 -6.24 9.86 -5.95
C TYR A 99 -5.39 9.98 -7.20
N ASP A 100 -5.18 11.21 -7.64
CA ASP A 100 -4.51 11.49 -8.90
C ASP A 100 -3.03 11.09 -8.85
N TRP A 101 -2.35 11.22 -9.98
CA TRP A 101 -0.94 10.87 -10.12
C TRP A 101 -0.06 11.50 -9.04
N HIS A 102 0.59 10.65 -8.25
CA HIS A 102 1.51 11.04 -7.19
C HIS A 102 2.64 10.02 -7.06
N MET A 103 3.66 10.37 -6.29
CA MET A 103 4.73 9.47 -5.87
C MET A 103 4.70 9.34 -4.35
N ASP A 104 5.08 8.17 -3.84
CA ASP A 104 5.28 7.99 -2.41
C ASP A 104 6.71 8.40 -2.05
N MET A 105 6.86 9.28 -1.07
CA MET A 105 8.15 9.77 -0.59
C MET A 105 8.13 9.98 0.91
N SER A 106 9.29 9.81 1.54
CA SER A 106 9.52 10.15 2.94
C SER A 106 9.88 11.62 3.10
N SER A 107 9.58 12.19 4.27
CA SER A 107 10.11 13.50 4.70
C SER A 107 11.43 13.40 5.48
N ASP A 108 11.96 12.18 5.65
CA ASP A 108 13.21 11.91 6.35
C ASP A 108 14.43 12.39 5.52
N LEU A 109 15.44 12.93 6.21
CA LEU A 109 16.64 13.49 5.58
C LEU A 109 17.73 12.46 5.22
N ALA A 110 17.64 11.25 5.77
CA ALA A 110 18.62 10.19 5.60
C ALA A 110 18.07 8.96 4.84
N GLN A 111 16.75 8.77 4.88
CA GLN A 111 16.09 7.61 4.29
C GLN A 111 14.88 8.01 3.44
N ASP A 112 14.56 7.18 2.45
CA ASP A 112 13.39 7.36 1.61
C ASP A 112 12.65 6.04 1.39
N PHE A 113 11.39 6.13 0.96
CA PHE A 113 10.59 4.98 0.57
C PHE A 113 11.16 4.38 -0.72
N LYS A 114 11.58 3.11 -0.64
CA LYS A 114 12.12 2.37 -1.78
C LYS A 114 11.04 1.54 -2.45
N LEU A 115 10.26 0.83 -1.64
CA LEU A 115 9.16 0.01 -2.10
C LEU A 115 7.86 0.38 -1.39
N THR A 116 6.79 0.51 -2.16
CA THR A 116 5.43 0.58 -1.67
C THR A 116 4.84 -0.81 -1.76
N VAL A 117 4.33 -1.32 -0.64
CA VAL A 117 3.61 -2.58 -0.56
C VAL A 117 2.14 -2.27 -0.34
N LEU A 118 1.31 -2.74 -1.26
CA LEU A 118 -0.13 -2.56 -1.26
C LEU A 118 -0.82 -3.93 -1.17
N ILE A 119 -1.70 -4.09 -0.20
CA ILE A 119 -2.50 -5.31 -0.01
C ILE A 119 -3.96 -4.96 -0.20
N ASN A 120 -4.66 -5.70 -1.07
CA ASN A 120 -6.10 -5.52 -1.21
C ASN A 120 -6.87 -6.27 -0.11
N LEU A 121 -7.57 -5.53 0.73
CA LEU A 121 -8.42 -6.04 1.82
C LEU A 121 -9.91 -5.80 1.56
N SER A 122 -10.27 -5.42 0.33
CA SER A 122 -11.62 -5.05 -0.04
C SER A 122 -12.54 -6.27 -0.07
N LYS A 123 -13.85 -6.03 -0.01
CA LYS A 123 -14.85 -6.93 -0.61
C LYS A 123 -14.94 -6.61 -2.11
N GLN A 124 -15.93 -7.15 -2.82
CA GLN A 124 -16.19 -6.74 -4.21
C GLN A 124 -16.52 -5.24 -4.30
N TYR A 125 -15.91 -4.56 -5.28
CA TYR A 125 -16.14 -3.17 -5.65
C TYR A 125 -16.01 -3.01 -7.18
N LYS A 126 -16.50 -1.90 -7.74
CA LYS A 126 -16.38 -1.58 -9.17
C LYS A 126 -15.67 -0.23 -9.38
N GLY A 127 -14.82 -0.14 -10.40
CA GLY A 127 -13.91 0.99 -10.59
C GLY A 127 -12.80 0.97 -9.52
N GLY A 128 -12.17 2.11 -9.23
CA GLY A 128 -11.10 2.13 -8.24
C GLY A 128 -9.79 1.50 -8.73
N ASP A 129 -9.60 1.43 -10.04
CA ASP A 129 -8.46 0.79 -10.67
C ASP A 129 -7.16 1.48 -10.25
N PHE A 130 -6.18 0.68 -9.84
CA PHE A 130 -4.85 1.17 -9.54
C PHE A 130 -4.05 1.27 -10.83
N ARG A 131 -3.51 2.44 -11.14
CA ARG A 131 -2.66 2.65 -12.31
C ARG A 131 -1.26 3.01 -11.88
N LEU A 132 -0.29 2.31 -12.46
CA LEU A 132 1.12 2.61 -12.34
C LEU A 132 1.61 3.21 -13.66
N PHE A 133 2.35 4.31 -13.60
CA PHE A 133 2.73 5.05 -14.80
C PHE A 133 3.50 4.16 -15.76
N LYS A 134 3.13 4.21 -17.04
CA LYS A 134 3.73 3.40 -18.12
C LYS A 134 3.66 1.87 -17.90
N CYS A 135 2.81 1.39 -16.99
CA CYS A 135 2.59 -0.03 -16.71
C CYS A 135 1.11 -0.39 -16.94
N PRO A 136 0.71 -0.81 -18.16
CA PRO A 136 -0.69 -0.99 -18.54
C PRO A 136 -1.37 -2.25 -17.96
N ASP A 137 -0.61 -3.13 -17.29
CA ASP A 137 -1.03 -4.51 -17.02
C ASP A 137 -1.59 -4.76 -15.60
N ILE A 138 -1.67 -3.74 -14.73
CA ILE A 138 -2.29 -3.89 -13.40
C ILE A 138 -3.82 -3.74 -13.51
N ASN A 139 -4.43 -4.56 -14.37
CA ASN A 139 -5.89 -4.51 -14.59
C ASN A 139 -6.67 -5.31 -13.54
N PHE A 140 -5.98 -6.09 -12.71
CA PHE A 140 -6.60 -6.94 -11.70
C PHE A 140 -5.82 -6.86 -10.40
N PHE A 141 -6.48 -6.35 -9.36
CA PHE A 141 -5.97 -6.30 -8.00
C PHE A 141 -7.13 -6.70 -7.10
N ASP A 142 -7.25 -7.99 -6.83
CA ASP A 142 -8.37 -8.62 -6.12
C ASP A 142 -8.07 -8.81 -4.64
N THR A 143 -9.09 -9.12 -3.84
CA THR A 143 -8.94 -9.37 -2.40
C THR A 143 -7.87 -10.42 -2.12
N GLY A 144 -6.91 -10.06 -1.26
CA GLY A 144 -5.79 -10.92 -0.86
C GLY A 144 -4.55 -10.82 -1.76
N ASP A 145 -4.63 -10.06 -2.86
CA ASP A 145 -3.47 -9.77 -3.70
C ASP A 145 -2.50 -8.82 -2.98
N VAL A 146 -1.21 -9.00 -3.26
CA VAL A 146 -0.11 -8.16 -2.80
C VAL A 146 0.61 -7.57 -4.00
N LEU A 147 0.63 -6.25 -4.09
CA LEU A 147 1.34 -5.48 -5.10
C LEU A 147 2.54 -4.78 -4.46
N ILE A 148 3.72 -4.94 -5.05
CA ILE A 148 4.97 -4.34 -4.61
C ILE A 148 5.55 -3.57 -5.79
N PHE A 149 5.85 -2.29 -5.62
CA PHE A 149 6.42 -1.45 -6.67
C PHE A 149 7.40 -0.44 -6.11
N LYS A 150 8.26 0.12 -6.95
CA LYS A 150 9.20 1.18 -6.55
C LYS A 150 8.42 2.45 -6.20
N SER A 151 8.60 2.99 -5.00
CA SER A 151 7.76 4.07 -4.45
C SER A 151 7.77 5.37 -5.27
N PHE A 152 8.90 5.66 -5.93
CA PHE A 152 9.07 6.84 -6.78
C PHE A 152 8.43 6.71 -8.18
N ILE A 153 7.69 5.64 -8.48
CA ILE A 153 6.94 5.54 -9.73
C ILE A 153 5.61 6.26 -9.55
N PRO A 154 5.26 7.22 -10.44
CA PRO A 154 3.97 7.87 -10.38
C PRO A 154 2.84 6.86 -10.48
N HIS A 155 1.86 6.96 -9.60
CA HIS A 155 0.70 6.08 -9.58
C HIS A 155 -0.56 6.82 -9.17
N LYS A 156 -1.72 6.25 -9.50
CA LYS A 156 -3.02 6.82 -9.19
C LYS A 156 -4.06 5.74 -8.91
N VAL A 157 -5.18 6.14 -8.33
CA VAL A 157 -6.36 5.30 -8.12
C VAL A 157 -7.55 6.00 -8.74
N ASP A 158 -8.16 5.35 -9.73
CA ASP A 158 -9.35 5.88 -10.39
C ASP A 158 -10.56 5.94 -9.43
N LYS A 159 -11.61 6.63 -9.85
CA LYS A 159 -12.83 6.76 -9.07
C LYS A 159 -13.52 5.40 -8.85
N ILE A 160 -14.05 5.19 -7.65
CA ILE A 160 -14.91 4.04 -7.33
C ILE A 160 -16.33 4.33 -7.79
N ILE A 161 -16.91 3.39 -8.53
CA ILE A 161 -18.28 3.46 -9.04
C ILE A 161 -19.25 2.88 -8.01
N SER A 162 -18.91 1.73 -7.40
CA SER A 162 -19.74 1.11 -6.36
C SER A 162 -18.92 0.27 -5.40
N GLY A 163 -19.43 0.11 -4.17
CA GLY A 163 -18.78 -0.66 -3.11
C GLY A 163 -17.75 0.16 -2.33
N GLU A 164 -16.86 -0.55 -1.64
CA GLU A 164 -15.84 0.03 -0.78
C GLU A 164 -14.49 -0.67 -1.03
N ARG A 165 -13.49 0.10 -1.44
CA ARG A 165 -12.11 -0.38 -1.60
C ARG A 165 -11.34 -0.12 -0.32
N LYS A 166 -10.68 -1.14 0.21
CA LYS A 166 -9.78 -1.08 1.36
C LYS A 166 -8.44 -1.64 0.98
N THR A 167 -7.40 -0.84 1.12
CA THR A 167 -6.04 -1.32 0.92
C THR A 167 -5.17 -1.01 2.12
N LEU A 168 -4.40 -2.00 2.55
CA LEU A 168 -3.33 -1.78 3.52
C LEU A 168 -2.07 -1.42 2.76
N THR A 169 -1.48 -0.27 3.08
CA THR A 169 -0.25 0.22 2.49
C THR A 169 0.81 0.32 3.55
N PHE A 170 2.04 -0.07 3.22
CA PHE A 170 3.22 0.29 3.99
C PHE A 170 4.43 0.37 3.08
N TRP A 171 5.44 1.08 3.56
CA TRP A 171 6.67 1.30 2.82
C TRP A 171 7.83 0.52 3.41
N MET A 172 8.76 0.16 2.53
CA MET A 172 10.08 -0.30 2.89
C MET A 172 11.05 0.85 2.67
N GLU A 173 11.66 1.30 3.76
CA GLU A 173 12.60 2.42 3.78
C GLU A 173 14.01 1.92 3.48
N GLY A 174 14.85 2.81 2.97
CA GLY A 174 16.27 2.56 2.80
C GLY A 174 17.05 3.87 2.62
N PRO A 175 18.39 3.83 2.60
CA PRO A 175 19.22 5.02 2.45
C PRO A 175 18.89 5.80 1.17
N LEU A 176 18.93 7.13 1.21
CA LEU A 176 18.67 7.99 0.05
C LEU A 176 19.48 7.57 -1.17
N PHE A 177 20.80 7.48 -1.01
CA PHE A 177 21.75 7.07 -2.04
C PHE A 177 22.49 5.81 -1.60
N LYS A 178 22.46 4.76 -2.43
CA LYS A 178 23.36 3.60 -2.39
C LYS A 178 23.25 2.82 -3.70
#